data_AF-A0A380JHM4-F1
#
_entry.id   AF-A0A380JHM4-F1
#
_cell.length_a   1.000
_cell.length_b   1.000
_cell.length_c   1.000
_cell.angle_alpha   90.00
_cell.angle_beta   90.00
_cell.angle_gamma   90.00
#
_symmetry.space_group_name_H-M   'P 1'
#
loop_
_entity.id
_entity.type
_entity.pdbx_description
1 polymer ?
#
loop_
_entity_poly.entity_id
_entity_poly.type
_entity_poly.pdbx_seq_one_letter_code
_entity_poly.pdbx_strand_id
1 'polypeptide(L)' 'MSEKETVDQIVAKYNYSISDLSDNATAKEFKAVLTYIAKEANRAQRKLVGLDVE' A
#
# COMPACT_ATOMS: atom_id res chain seq x y z
N MET A 1 6.34 -12.33 8.38
CA MET A 1 5.23 -11.65 7.69
C MET A 1 5.81 -10.44 6.99
N SER A 2 5.69 -10.39 5.68
CA SER A 2 6.18 -9.32 4.82
C SER A 2 5.28 -8.07 4.92
N GLU A 3 5.80 -6.93 4.47
CA GLU A 3 5.01 -5.69 4.38
C GLU A 3 3.78 -5.89 3.49
N LYS A 4 3.93 -6.62 2.37
CA LYS A 4 2.82 -6.98 1.47
C LYS A 4 1.76 -7.82 2.16
N GLU A 5 2.14 -8.91 2.84
CA GLU A 5 1.18 -9.76 3.57
C GLU A 5 0.44 -8.99 4.66
N THR A 6 1.11 -8.04 5.33
CA THR A 6 0.49 -7.20 6.35
C THR A 6 -0.53 -6.25 5.73
N VAL A 7 -0.18 -5.61 4.61
CA VAL A 7 -1.08 -4.72 3.87
C VAL A 7 -2.27 -5.48 3.31
N ASP A 8 -2.06 -6.67 2.75
CA ASP A 8 -3.11 -7.55 2.22
C ASP A 8 -4.12 -7.94 3.32
N GLN A 9 -3.65 -8.25 4.53
CA GLN A 9 -4.54 -8.51 5.67
C GLN A 9 -5.35 -7.27 6.07
N ILE A 10 -4.73 -6.09 6.06
CA ILE A 10 -5.42 -4.83 6.38
C ILE A 10 -6.50 -4.56 5.33
N VAL A 11 -6.18 -4.57 4.03
CA VAL A 11 -7.17 -4.24 2.99
C VAL A 11 -8.27 -5.30 2.89
N ALA A 12 -7.98 -6.57 3.18
CA ALA A 12 -8.99 -7.63 3.24
C ALA A 12 -10.05 -7.37 4.33
N LYS A 13 -9.66 -6.84 5.49
CA LYS A 13 -10.58 -6.44 6.57
C LYS A 13 -11.60 -5.37 6.14
N TYR A 14 -11.25 -4.56 5.14
CA TYR A 14 -12.07 -3.46 4.60
C TYR A 14 -12.55 -3.75 3.17
N ASN A 15 -12.76 -5.02 2.83
CA ASN A 15 -13.30 -5.46 1.53
C ASN A 15 -12.53 -4.97 0.30
N TYR A 16 -11.23 -4.70 0.45
CA TYR A 16 -10.41 -4.06 -0.57
C TYR A 16 -10.94 -2.70 -1.07
N SER A 17 -11.82 -2.05 -0.30
CA SER A 17 -12.41 -0.75 -0.59
C SER A 17 -11.59 0.36 0.05
N ILE A 18 -11.10 1.31 -0.76
CA ILE A 18 -10.39 2.49 -0.25
C ILE A 18 -11.32 3.37 0.58
N SER A 19 -12.60 3.46 0.20
CA SER A 19 -13.61 4.20 0.97
C SER A 19 -13.82 3.57 2.35
N ASP A 20 -14.04 2.25 2.41
CA ASP A 20 -14.25 1.54 3.68
C ASP A 20 -13.01 1.64 4.58
N LEU A 21 -11.82 1.55 3.99
CA LEU A 21 -10.55 1.74 4.68
C LEU A 21 -10.42 3.18 5.21
N SER A 22 -10.75 4.19 4.41
CA SER A 22 -10.68 5.61 4.81
C SER A 22 -11.65 5.94 5.95
N ASP A 23 -12.86 5.38 5.90
CA ASP A 23 -13.93 5.71 6.84
C ASP A 23 -13.81 4.93 8.16
N ASN A 24 -13.28 3.70 8.12
CA ASN A 24 -13.36 2.76 9.26
C ASN A 24 -12.00 2.27 9.79
N ALA A 25 -10.89 2.54 9.09
CA ALA A 25 -9.58 2.07 9.56
C ALA A 25 -8.99 2.96 10.66
N THR A 26 -8.16 2.36 11.50
CA THR A 26 -7.32 3.16 12.39
C THR A 26 -6.33 3.99 11.58
N ALA A 27 -5.91 5.14 12.11
CA ALA A 27 -4.87 5.96 11.48
C ALA A 27 -3.58 5.17 11.18
N LYS A 28 -3.26 4.17 12.01
CA LYS A 28 -2.10 3.28 11.81
C LYS A 28 -2.29 2.36 10.60
N GLU A 29 -3.43 1.70 10.48
CA GLU A 29 -3.77 0.84 9.35
C GLU A 29 -3.82 1.64 8.04
N PHE A 30 -4.53 2.77 8.05
CA PHE A 30 -4.64 3.65 6.89
C PHE A 30 -3.26 4.13 6.42
N LYS A 31 -2.41 4.61 7.34
CA LYS A 31 -1.05 5.04 7.04
C LYS A 31 -0.20 3.90 6.46
N ALA A 32 -0.32 2.68 6.99
CA ALA A 32 0.44 1.54 6.50
C ALA A 32 0.11 1.23 5.03
N VAL A 33 -1.18 1.19 4.68
CA VAL A 33 -1.63 0.96 3.30
C VAL A 33 -1.15 2.08 2.37
N LEU A 34 -1.35 3.35 2.73
CA LEU A 34 -0.91 4.48 1.89
C LEU A 34 0.61 4.52 1.70
N THR A 35 1.38 4.21 2.73
CA THR A 35 2.84 4.14 2.66
C THR A 35 3.27 3.06 1.67
N TYR A 36 2.63 1.89 1.71
CA TYR A 36 2.91 0.81 0.78
C TYR A 36 2.58 1.19 -0.66
N ILE A 37 1.40 1.78 -0.91
CA ILE A 37 1.00 2.27 -2.24
C ILE A 37 2.03 3.28 -2.77
N ALA A 38 2.46 4.23 -1.94
CA ALA A 38 3.46 5.22 -2.34
C ALA A 38 4.81 4.58 -2.70
N LYS A 39 5.27 3.56 -1.93
CA LYS A 39 6.49 2.81 -2.24
C LYS A 39 6.39 2.07 -3.57
N GLU A 40 5.28 1.38 -3.81
CA GLU A 40 5.06 0.64 -5.06
C GLU A 40 4.92 1.58 -6.26
N ALA A 41 4.24 2.72 -6.09
CA ALA A 41 4.18 3.76 -7.12
C ALA A 41 5.58 4.31 -7.45
N ASN A 42 6.42 4.58 -6.44
CA ASN A 42 7.79 5.03 -6.64
C ASN A 42 8.64 3.97 -7.37
N ARG A 43 8.51 2.68 -7.00
CA ARG A 43 9.19 1.58 -7.71
C ARG A 43 8.76 1.51 -9.17
N ALA A 44 7.45 1.56 -9.43
CA ALA A 44 6.92 1.55 -10.79
C ALA A 44 7.42 2.74 -11.62
N GLN A 45 7.46 3.94 -11.03
CA GLN A 45 7.99 5.14 -11.68
C GLN A 45 9.48 5.01 -11.99
N ARG A 46 10.30 4.56 -11.02
CA ARG A 46 11.74 4.35 -11.23
C ARG A 46 12.02 3.37 -12.36
N LYS A 47 11.27 2.27 -12.42
CA LYS A 47 11.36 1.29 -13.50
C LYS A 47 10.98 1.90 -14.85
N LEU A 48 9.91 2.71 -14.90
CA LEU A 48 9.46 3.38 -16.13
C LEU A 48 10.53 4.32 -16.71
N VAL A 49 11.25 5.05 -15.86
CA VAL A 49 12.28 6.01 -16.29
C VAL A 49 13.68 5.43 -16.35
N GLY A 50 13.82 4.10 -16.24
CA GLY A 50 15.13 3.42 -16.31
C GLY A 50 16.07 3.75 -15.14
N LEU A 51 15.53 4.18 -14.00
CA LEU A 51 16.28 4.45 -12.76
C LEU A 51 16.39 3.23 -11.84
N ASP A 52 15.73 2.12 -12.16
CA ASP A 52 16.08 0.80 -11.64
C ASP A 52 17.24 0.26 -12.47
N VAL A 53 18.45 0.73 -12.16
CA VAL A 53 19.70 0.11 -12.60
C VAL A 53 19.95 -1.09 -11.68
N GLU A 54 20.08 -2.28 -12.26
CA GLU A 54 20.48 -3.52 -11.57
C GLU A 54 21.76 -3.36 -10.75
#